data_AF-A0A926H9D5-F1
#
_entry.id   AF-A0A926H9D5-F1
#
_cell.length_a   1.000
_cell.length_b   1.000
_cell.length_c   1.000
_cell.angle_alpha   90.00
_cell.angle_beta   90.00
_cell.angle_gamma   90.00
#
_symmetry.space_group_name_H-M   'P 1'
#
loop_
_entity.id
_entity.type
_entity.pdbx_description
1 polymer ?
#
loop_
_entity_poly.entity_id
_entity_poly.type
_entity_poly.pdbx_seq_one_letter_code
_entity_poly.pdbx_strand_id
1 'polypeptide(L)'
;RALSQNFGGARQARMRLLREVDILLACDDTELAALANIAQARRVRAGTQLLRAGEQAAGLWIIEAGEVLASQGTTVRQELHRGSALGGEELVEGRQADLSYRTSVDTELLFIPAAELADLIREAAPHAANAHDSVETMRLLERVHMFAQLPRATLRLLTLAADVRQYAPRDVIIRQGVPSGQFFVIKQGHAAVIARSDQANGTSPLRVVARLGPEEFFGELELVDGSPPRANVVAETALLALAIPHEAVRALALGDNAAANSLAQVSSGRMLALREP
;
A
#
# COMPACT_ATOMS: atom_id res chain seq x y z
N ARG A 1 -42.50 5.36 -4.70
CA ARG A 1 -41.34 6.28 -4.60
C ARG A 1 -40.45 6.03 -3.36
N ALA A 2 -40.96 5.48 -2.24
CA ALA A 2 -40.14 5.19 -1.04
C ALA A 2 -39.18 3.98 -1.18
N LEU A 3 -39.55 2.93 -1.91
CA LEU A 3 -38.70 1.74 -2.11
C LEU A 3 -37.40 2.06 -2.87
N SER A 4 -37.44 2.92 -3.88
CA SER A 4 -36.24 3.32 -4.65
C SER A 4 -35.23 4.12 -3.84
N GLN A 5 -35.65 4.81 -2.76
CA GLN A 5 -34.75 5.58 -1.90
C GLN A 5 -34.02 4.69 -0.87
N ASN A 6 -34.70 3.66 -0.34
CA ASN A 6 -34.08 2.71 0.60
C ASN A 6 -33.01 1.82 -0.06
N PHE A 7 -33.23 1.33 -1.28
CA PHE A 7 -32.23 0.54 -2.01
C PHE A 7 -31.00 1.39 -2.41
N GLY A 8 -31.21 2.65 -2.79
CA GLY A 8 -30.12 3.57 -3.10
C GLY A 8 -29.24 3.87 -1.89
N GLY A 9 -29.85 4.07 -0.71
CA GLY A 9 -29.14 4.33 0.54
C GLY A 9 -28.29 3.14 1.01
N ALA A 10 -28.85 1.93 0.97
CA ALA A 10 -28.13 0.71 1.36
C ALA A 10 -26.94 0.42 0.41
N ARG A 11 -27.14 0.58 -0.91
CA ARG A 11 -26.07 0.43 -1.90
C ARG A 11 -24.95 1.44 -1.68
N GLN A 12 -25.28 2.71 -1.45
CA GLN A 12 -24.27 3.74 -1.16
C GLN A 12 -23.53 3.47 0.15
N ALA A 13 -24.20 2.98 1.19
CA ALA A 13 -23.56 2.60 2.45
C ALA A 13 -22.56 1.45 2.25
N ARG A 14 -22.94 0.42 1.48
CA ARG A 14 -22.03 -0.67 1.12
C ARG A 14 -20.85 -0.19 0.31
N MET A 15 -21.07 0.64 -0.72
CA MET A 15 -19.97 1.19 -1.51
C MET A 15 -18.96 1.98 -0.65
N ARG A 16 -19.44 2.75 0.34
CA ARG A 16 -18.54 3.43 1.29
C ARG A 16 -17.72 2.43 2.09
N LEU A 17 -18.35 1.37 2.61
CA LEU A 17 -17.64 0.32 3.35
C LEU A 17 -16.63 -0.42 2.46
N LEU A 18 -17.00 -0.81 1.24
CA LEU A 18 -16.09 -1.51 0.32
C LEU A 18 -14.86 -0.68 -0.03
N ARG A 19 -14.97 0.66 -0.11
CA ARG A 19 -13.81 1.54 -0.29
C ARG A 19 -12.85 1.54 0.90
N GLU A 20 -13.31 1.19 2.10
CA GLU A 20 -12.47 1.11 3.30
C GLU A 20 -11.69 -0.22 3.37
N VAL A 21 -12.02 -1.21 2.54
CA VAL A 21 -11.43 -2.55 2.55
C VAL A 21 -10.13 -2.61 1.75
N ASP A 22 -9.06 -3.07 2.39
CA ASP A 22 -7.70 -3.09 1.82
C ASP A 22 -7.52 -3.92 0.55
N ILE A 23 -8.22 -5.03 0.43
CA ILE A 23 -8.10 -5.86 -0.77
C ILE A 23 -8.84 -5.27 -1.96
N LEU A 24 -9.72 -4.30 -1.73
CA LEU A 24 -10.55 -3.64 -2.74
C LEU A 24 -10.05 -2.22 -3.07
N LEU A 25 -8.79 -1.91 -2.73
CA LEU A 25 -8.26 -0.56 -2.89
C LEU A 25 -8.05 -0.16 -4.33
N ALA A 26 -7.60 -1.12 -5.14
CA ALA A 26 -7.42 -0.98 -6.57
C ALA A 26 -8.76 -0.88 -7.32
N CYS A 27 -9.88 -1.20 -6.66
CA CYS A 27 -11.17 -1.23 -7.32
C CYS A 27 -11.69 0.18 -7.62
N ASP A 28 -12.12 0.39 -8.86
CA ASP A 28 -12.80 1.61 -9.29
C ASP A 28 -14.27 1.64 -8.83
N ASP A 29 -14.96 2.76 -9.08
CA ASP A 29 -16.36 2.91 -8.66
C ASP A 29 -17.32 1.94 -9.36
N THR A 30 -17.00 1.49 -10.58
CA THR A 30 -17.79 0.52 -11.33
C THR A 30 -17.64 -0.87 -10.72
N GLU A 31 -16.42 -1.27 -10.42
CA GLU A 31 -16.05 -2.53 -9.78
C GLU A 31 -16.63 -2.60 -8.36
N LEU A 32 -16.47 -1.54 -7.55
CA LEU A 32 -17.07 -1.45 -6.22
C LEU A 32 -18.60 -1.47 -6.28
N ALA A 33 -19.19 -0.84 -7.30
CA ALA A 33 -20.64 -0.87 -7.49
C ALA A 33 -21.14 -2.27 -7.87
N ALA A 34 -20.36 -3.04 -8.64
CA ALA A 34 -20.65 -4.42 -8.99
C ALA A 34 -20.48 -5.34 -7.76
N LEU A 35 -19.40 -5.19 -6.99
CA LEU A 35 -19.17 -5.89 -5.73
C LEU A 35 -20.30 -5.61 -4.71
N ALA A 36 -20.75 -4.36 -4.58
CA ALA A 36 -21.84 -3.99 -3.69
C ALA A 36 -23.19 -4.65 -4.07
N ASN A 37 -23.38 -4.93 -5.36
CA ASN A 37 -24.59 -5.59 -5.86
C ASN A 37 -24.59 -7.09 -5.54
N ILE A 38 -23.45 -7.75 -5.65
CA ILE A 38 -23.32 -9.20 -5.36
C ILE A 38 -23.14 -9.50 -3.87
N ALA A 39 -22.70 -8.51 -3.07
CA ALA A 39 -22.49 -8.66 -1.64
C ALA A 39 -23.78 -9.07 -0.89
N GLN A 40 -23.70 -10.21 -0.21
CA GLN A 40 -24.78 -10.79 0.58
C GLN A 40 -24.66 -10.33 2.03
N ALA A 41 -25.63 -9.54 2.52
CA ALA A 41 -25.67 -9.18 3.93
C ALA A 41 -26.05 -10.40 4.78
N ARG A 42 -25.29 -10.62 5.85
CA ARG A 42 -25.45 -11.74 6.78
C ARG A 42 -25.31 -11.25 8.21
N ARG A 43 -26.20 -11.71 9.07
CA ARG A 43 -26.07 -11.54 10.52
C ARG A 43 -25.79 -12.90 11.14
N VAL A 44 -24.73 -12.97 11.92
CA VAL A 44 -24.28 -14.20 12.58
C VAL A 44 -24.17 -13.99 14.09
N ARG A 45 -24.35 -15.06 14.85
CA ARG A 45 -24.28 -15.00 16.31
C ARG A 45 -22.83 -15.03 16.81
N ALA A 46 -22.60 -14.57 18.02
CA ALA A 46 -21.35 -14.79 18.74
C ALA A 46 -20.93 -16.27 18.71
N GLY A 47 -19.63 -16.52 18.51
CA GLY A 47 -19.04 -17.87 18.43
C GLY A 47 -19.14 -18.54 17.06
N THR A 48 -19.72 -17.89 16.04
CA THR A 48 -19.82 -18.45 14.69
C THR A 48 -18.43 -18.51 14.05
N GLN A 49 -18.03 -19.70 13.59
CA GLN A 49 -16.78 -19.89 12.84
C GLN A 49 -17.01 -19.49 11.38
N LEU A 50 -16.27 -18.49 10.89
CA LEU A 50 -16.40 -17.99 9.51
C LEU A 50 -15.45 -18.69 8.55
N LEU A 51 -14.24 -19.02 9.00
CA LEU A 51 -13.18 -19.70 8.25
C LEU A 51 -12.22 -20.38 9.24
N ARG A 52 -11.78 -21.61 9.00
CA ARG A 52 -10.77 -22.29 9.85
C ARG A 52 -9.40 -22.33 9.20
N ALA A 53 -8.37 -22.41 10.04
CA ALA A 53 -7.02 -22.67 9.57
C ALA A 53 -6.97 -24.01 8.79
N GLY A 54 -6.32 -24.01 7.64
CA GLY A 54 -6.26 -25.12 6.69
C GLY A 54 -7.44 -25.20 5.71
N GLU A 55 -8.49 -24.39 5.88
CA GLU A 55 -9.59 -24.34 4.91
C GLU A 55 -9.30 -23.34 3.78
N GLN A 56 -9.86 -23.60 2.60
CA GLN A 56 -9.93 -22.59 1.54
C GLN A 56 -11.07 -21.62 1.83
N ALA A 57 -10.82 -20.33 1.59
CA ALA A 57 -11.85 -19.32 1.72
C ALA A 57 -12.94 -19.54 0.66
N ALA A 58 -14.19 -19.69 1.12
CA ALA A 58 -15.34 -19.80 0.23
C ALA A 58 -15.76 -18.45 -0.40
N GLY A 59 -15.18 -17.36 0.08
CA GLY A 59 -15.49 -16.00 -0.34
C GLY A 59 -14.86 -14.97 0.61
N LEU A 60 -15.03 -13.70 0.24
CA LEU A 60 -14.57 -12.56 1.01
C LEU A 60 -15.67 -12.16 2.01
N TRP A 61 -15.31 -12.11 3.29
CA TRP A 61 -16.16 -11.58 4.33
C TRP A 61 -15.68 -10.18 4.72
N ILE A 62 -16.62 -9.25 4.94
CA ILE A 62 -16.32 -7.85 5.31
C ILE A 62 -17.20 -7.49 6.51
N ILE A 63 -16.59 -6.92 7.55
CA ILE A 63 -17.30 -6.57 8.79
C ILE A 63 -18.02 -5.23 8.61
N GLU A 64 -19.35 -5.24 8.74
CA GLU A 64 -20.17 -4.02 8.77
C GLU A 64 -20.30 -3.50 10.21
N ALA A 65 -20.53 -4.40 11.16
CA ALA A 65 -20.61 -4.10 12.59
C ALA A 65 -20.34 -5.35 13.43
N GLY A 66 -19.68 -5.19 14.58
CA GLY A 66 -19.30 -6.30 15.46
C GLY A 66 -17.80 -6.57 15.43
N GLU A 67 -17.41 -7.77 15.84
CA GLU A 67 -16.00 -8.14 16.01
C GLU A 67 -15.77 -9.60 15.60
N VAL A 68 -14.62 -9.82 14.97
CA VAL A 68 -14.12 -11.15 14.60
C VAL A 68 -12.71 -11.31 15.15
N LEU A 69 -12.47 -12.42 15.83
CA LEU A 69 -11.15 -12.79 16.34
C LEU A 69 -10.46 -13.70 15.32
N ALA A 70 -9.23 -13.34 14.94
CA ALA A 70 -8.34 -14.19 14.18
C ALA A 70 -7.37 -14.89 15.13
N SER A 71 -7.36 -16.23 15.15
CA SER A 71 -6.57 -17.04 16.08
C SER A 71 -5.73 -18.10 15.39
N GLN A 72 -4.55 -18.36 15.95
CA GLN A 72 -3.71 -19.50 15.58
C GLN A 72 -3.73 -20.50 16.74
N GLY A 73 -4.39 -21.64 16.55
CA GLY A 73 -4.71 -22.54 17.66
C GLY A 73 -5.60 -21.84 18.70
N THR A 74 -5.14 -21.79 19.95
CA THR A 74 -5.86 -21.13 21.07
C THR A 74 -5.47 -19.66 21.26
N THR A 75 -4.45 -19.17 20.57
CA THR A 75 -3.95 -17.81 20.72
C THR A 75 -4.64 -16.86 19.75
N VAL A 76 -5.31 -15.83 20.27
CA VAL A 76 -5.82 -14.72 19.46
C VAL A 76 -4.62 -13.89 18.98
N ARG A 77 -4.52 -13.73 17.66
CA ARG A 77 -3.49 -12.93 16.99
C ARG A 77 -3.97 -11.51 16.72
N GLN A 78 -5.25 -11.37 16.40
CA GLN A 78 -5.81 -10.09 15.99
C GLN A 78 -7.31 -10.01 16.30
N GLU A 79 -7.75 -8.80 16.66
CA GLU A 79 -9.15 -8.41 16.75
C GLU A 79 -9.49 -7.57 15.51
N LEU A 80 -10.53 -7.98 14.79
CA LEU A 80 -10.96 -7.36 13.55
C LEU A 80 -12.31 -6.69 13.75
N HIS A 81 -12.45 -5.49 13.19
CA HIS A 81 -13.62 -4.64 13.36
C HIS A 81 -14.17 -4.17 12.01
N ARG A 82 -15.15 -3.26 12.04
CA ARG A 82 -15.75 -2.68 10.84
C ARG A 82 -14.70 -2.25 9.82
N GLY A 83 -14.91 -2.63 8.56
CA GLY A 83 -13.99 -2.34 7.44
C GLY A 83 -12.90 -3.39 7.24
N SER A 84 -12.63 -4.25 8.23
CA SER A 84 -11.75 -5.40 8.02
C SER A 84 -12.41 -6.43 7.11
N ALA A 85 -11.60 -7.08 6.29
CA ALA A 85 -12.00 -8.20 5.45
C ALA A 85 -11.17 -9.45 5.75
N LEU A 86 -11.75 -10.62 5.54
CA LEU A 86 -11.13 -11.92 5.79
C LEU A 86 -11.47 -12.92 4.69
N GLY A 87 -10.54 -13.83 4.41
CA GLY A 87 -10.61 -14.74 3.26
C GLY A 87 -10.10 -14.13 1.95
N GLY A 88 -9.76 -12.83 1.93
CA GLY A 88 -9.31 -12.15 0.72
C GLY A 88 -7.91 -12.55 0.27
N GLU A 89 -6.95 -12.57 1.19
CA GLU A 89 -5.57 -12.96 0.91
C GLU A 89 -5.51 -14.43 0.44
N GLU A 90 -6.27 -15.30 1.09
CA GLU A 90 -6.40 -16.71 0.69
C GLU A 90 -6.92 -16.86 -0.74
N LEU A 91 -7.91 -16.04 -1.13
CA LEU A 91 -8.48 -16.07 -2.47
C LEU A 91 -7.51 -15.55 -3.53
N VAL A 92 -6.82 -14.45 -3.26
CA VAL A 92 -5.90 -13.82 -4.21
C VAL A 92 -4.66 -14.67 -4.41
N GLU A 93 -4.09 -15.23 -3.35
CA GLU A 93 -2.89 -16.06 -3.42
C GLU A 93 -3.18 -17.54 -3.71
N GLY A 94 -4.46 -17.96 -3.72
CA GLY A 94 -4.87 -19.35 -3.95
C GLY A 94 -4.43 -20.31 -2.85
N ARG A 95 -4.22 -19.81 -1.63
CA ARG A 95 -3.69 -20.53 -0.47
C ARG A 95 -4.80 -20.91 0.53
N GLN A 96 -4.48 -21.81 1.45
CA GLN A 96 -5.34 -22.13 2.60
C GLN A 96 -5.13 -21.11 3.72
N ALA A 97 -6.14 -20.93 4.57
CA ALA A 97 -6.08 -20.00 5.69
C ALA A 97 -5.04 -20.44 6.74
N ASP A 98 -4.19 -19.52 7.20
CA ASP A 98 -3.25 -19.81 8.30
C ASP A 98 -3.91 -19.62 9.68
N LEU A 99 -4.96 -18.79 9.72
CA LEU A 99 -5.68 -18.41 10.92
C LEU A 99 -7.12 -18.91 10.87
N SER A 100 -7.71 -19.07 12.06
CA SER A 100 -9.12 -19.34 12.23
C SER A 100 -9.85 -18.06 12.63
N TYR A 101 -10.96 -17.75 11.98
CA TYR A 101 -11.75 -16.54 12.18
C TYR A 101 -13.10 -16.87 12.82
N ARG A 102 -13.37 -16.31 14.01
CA ARG A 102 -14.59 -16.57 14.77
C ARG A 102 -15.14 -15.28 15.35
N THR A 103 -16.46 -15.09 15.30
CA THR A 103 -17.09 -13.92 15.92
C THR A 103 -17.04 -14.00 17.45
N SER A 104 -16.74 -12.88 18.11
CA SER A 104 -16.80 -12.76 19.57
C SER A 104 -18.16 -12.24 20.05
N VAL A 105 -18.85 -11.48 19.20
CA VAL A 105 -20.18 -10.91 19.42
C VAL A 105 -21.12 -11.24 18.26
N ASP A 106 -22.39 -10.87 18.37
CA ASP A 106 -23.29 -10.89 17.21
C ASP A 106 -22.78 -9.87 16.17
N THR A 107 -22.53 -10.34 14.95
CA THR A 107 -21.80 -9.57 13.93
C THR A 107 -22.61 -9.47 12.64
N GLU A 108 -22.61 -8.29 12.03
CA GLU A 108 -23.17 -7.99 10.72
C GLU A 108 -22.03 -7.96 9.68
N LEU A 109 -22.20 -8.74 8.62
CA LEU A 109 -21.18 -9.02 7.63
C LEU A 109 -21.74 -8.85 6.21
N LEU A 110 -20.89 -8.43 5.29
CA LEU A 110 -21.07 -8.71 3.86
C LEU A 110 -20.29 -9.97 3.50
N PHE A 111 -20.88 -10.84 2.70
CA PHE A 111 -20.21 -11.98 2.10
C PHE A 111 -20.25 -11.88 0.58
N ILE A 112 -19.09 -11.95 -0.06
CA ILE A 112 -18.93 -11.98 -1.51
C ILE A 112 -18.38 -13.37 -1.87
N PRO A 113 -19.16 -14.24 -2.53
CA PRO A 113 -18.70 -15.58 -2.89
C PRO A 113 -17.46 -15.56 -3.79
N ALA A 114 -16.55 -16.52 -3.59
CA ALA A 114 -15.31 -16.61 -4.35
C ALA A 114 -15.52 -16.67 -5.87
N ALA A 115 -16.54 -17.40 -6.32
CA ALA A 115 -16.88 -17.52 -7.73
C ALA A 115 -17.29 -16.17 -8.34
N GLU A 116 -18.15 -15.42 -7.64
CA GLU A 116 -18.62 -14.11 -8.11
C GLU A 116 -17.49 -13.06 -8.07
N LEU A 117 -16.61 -13.13 -7.06
CA LEU A 117 -15.41 -12.31 -7.00
C LEU A 117 -14.46 -12.62 -8.18
N ALA A 118 -14.22 -13.90 -8.46
CA ALA A 118 -13.33 -14.33 -9.55
C ALA A 118 -13.87 -13.91 -10.92
N ASP A 119 -15.18 -13.97 -11.14
CA ASP A 119 -15.81 -13.52 -12.37
C ASP A 119 -15.67 -12.01 -12.54
N LEU A 120 -15.87 -11.23 -11.47
CA LEU A 120 -15.69 -9.78 -11.50
C LEU A 120 -14.23 -9.38 -11.74
N ILE A 121 -13.27 -10.08 -11.12
CA ILE A 121 -11.82 -9.89 -11.37
C ILE A 121 -11.48 -10.21 -12.83
N ARG A 122 -12.08 -11.24 -13.41
CA ARG A 122 -11.83 -11.68 -14.80
C ARG A 122 -12.47 -10.75 -15.83
N GLU A 123 -13.64 -10.21 -15.53
CA GLU A 123 -14.33 -9.24 -16.40
C GLU A 123 -13.71 -7.84 -16.28
N ALA A 124 -13.18 -7.49 -15.10
CA ALA A 124 -12.49 -6.24 -14.81
C ALA A 124 -10.95 -6.35 -14.92
N ALA A 125 -10.46 -7.34 -15.68
CA ALA A 125 -9.10 -7.90 -15.64
C ALA A 125 -7.89 -6.97 -15.79
N PRO A 126 -7.95 -5.70 -16.22
CA PRO A 126 -6.77 -4.84 -16.13
C PRO A 126 -6.44 -4.38 -14.70
N HIS A 127 -7.42 -4.18 -13.80
CA HIS A 127 -7.19 -3.48 -12.52
C HIS A 127 -7.13 -4.41 -11.31
N ALA A 128 -7.89 -5.50 -11.30
CA ALA A 128 -7.95 -6.40 -10.14
C ALA A 128 -6.70 -7.28 -9.96
N ALA A 129 -5.94 -7.56 -11.02
CA ALA A 129 -4.62 -8.20 -10.90
C ALA A 129 -3.61 -7.33 -10.14
N ASN A 130 -3.80 -6.00 -10.14
CA ASN A 130 -3.00 -5.05 -9.38
C ASN A 130 -3.42 -4.99 -7.90
N ALA A 131 -4.47 -5.70 -7.46
CA ALA A 131 -4.95 -5.63 -6.09
C ALA A 131 -3.96 -6.27 -5.09
N HIS A 132 -3.29 -7.37 -5.46
CA HIS A 132 -2.25 -7.97 -4.63
C HIS A 132 -1.06 -7.02 -4.44
N ASP A 133 -0.58 -6.45 -5.56
CA ASP A 133 0.49 -5.44 -5.54
C ASP A 133 0.08 -4.19 -4.76
N SER A 134 -1.20 -3.79 -4.81
CA SER A 134 -1.73 -2.64 -4.06
C SER A 134 -1.75 -2.88 -2.55
N VAL A 135 -2.13 -4.08 -2.10
CA VAL A 135 -2.11 -4.44 -0.66
C VAL A 135 -0.67 -4.44 -0.15
N GLU A 136 0.25 -5.06 -0.88
CA GLU A 136 1.65 -5.11 -0.47
C GLU A 136 2.30 -3.72 -0.49
N THR A 137 1.98 -2.91 -1.50
CA THR A 137 2.39 -1.50 -1.61
C THR A 137 1.85 -0.70 -0.43
N MET A 138 0.56 -0.83 -0.09
CA MET A 138 -0.01 -0.15 1.07
C MET A 138 0.70 -0.55 2.37
N ARG A 139 0.90 -1.85 2.61
CA ARG A 139 1.62 -2.35 3.79
C ARG A 139 3.05 -1.81 3.87
N LEU A 140 3.73 -1.66 2.73
CA LEU A 140 5.05 -1.05 2.67
C LEU A 140 5.00 0.43 3.05
N LEU A 141 4.06 1.20 2.48
CA LEU A 141 3.90 2.62 2.80
C LEU A 141 3.53 2.83 4.28
N GLU A 142 2.76 1.94 4.90
CA GLU A 142 2.46 1.98 6.35
C GLU A 142 3.72 1.83 7.23
N ARG A 143 4.77 1.16 6.75
CA ARG A 143 6.04 0.96 7.48
C ARG A 143 7.06 2.06 7.23
N VAL A 144 6.96 2.75 6.10
CA VAL A 144 7.87 3.85 5.76
C VAL A 144 7.62 5.03 6.69
N HIS A 145 8.64 5.42 7.46
CA HIS A 145 8.50 6.36 8.57
C HIS A 145 7.80 7.68 8.21
N MET A 146 8.06 8.25 7.02
CA MET A 146 7.42 9.50 6.58
C MET A 146 5.94 9.35 6.21
N PHE A 147 5.48 8.13 5.94
CA PHE A 147 4.11 7.83 5.52
C PHE A 147 3.29 7.17 6.64
N ALA A 148 3.94 6.60 7.66
CA ALA A 148 3.29 5.83 8.73
C ALA A 148 2.20 6.59 9.51
N GLN A 149 2.25 7.93 9.54
CA GLN A 149 1.25 8.76 10.23
C GLN A 149 0.17 9.31 9.29
N LEU A 150 0.26 9.05 7.99
CA LEU A 150 -0.73 9.52 7.04
C LEU A 150 -2.05 8.78 7.21
N PRO A 151 -3.20 9.47 7.04
CA PRO A 151 -4.50 8.81 7.01
C PRO A 151 -4.52 7.68 5.97
N ARG A 152 -5.19 6.57 6.29
CA ARG A 152 -5.29 5.41 5.38
C ARG A 152 -5.84 5.77 4.00
N ALA A 153 -6.76 6.74 3.92
CA ALA A 153 -7.29 7.26 2.66
C ALA A 153 -6.20 7.93 1.78
N THR A 154 -5.24 8.61 2.41
CA THR A 154 -4.09 9.22 1.74
C THR A 154 -3.11 8.14 1.26
N LEU A 155 -2.81 7.15 2.11
CA LEU A 155 -1.98 6.00 1.73
C LEU A 155 -2.57 5.26 0.54
N ARG A 156 -3.91 5.10 0.51
CA ARG A 156 -4.67 4.57 -0.63
C ARG A 156 -4.34 5.28 -1.94
N LEU A 157 -4.37 6.61 -1.93
CA LEU A 157 -4.14 7.41 -3.12
C LEU A 157 -2.67 7.34 -3.56
N LEU A 158 -1.73 7.25 -2.60
CA LEU A 158 -0.31 7.01 -2.90
C LEU A 158 -0.08 5.62 -3.49
N THR A 159 -0.72 4.59 -2.97
CA THR A 159 -0.69 3.22 -3.52
C THR A 159 -1.13 3.20 -4.98
N LEU A 160 -2.25 3.88 -5.29
CA LEU A 160 -2.78 3.95 -6.66
C LEU A 160 -1.89 4.74 -7.62
N ALA A 161 -1.08 5.67 -7.09
CA ALA A 161 -0.15 6.47 -7.88
C ALA A 161 1.24 5.80 -8.03
N ALA A 162 1.49 4.70 -7.33
CA ALA A 162 2.80 4.05 -7.29
C ALA A 162 2.96 3.00 -8.38
N ASP A 163 4.09 3.03 -9.07
CA ASP A 163 4.53 1.96 -9.97
C ASP A 163 5.59 1.09 -9.31
N VAL A 164 5.47 -0.24 -9.42
CA VAL A 164 6.56 -1.15 -9.04
C VAL A 164 7.61 -1.18 -10.17
N ARG A 165 8.86 -0.85 -9.84
CA ARG A 165 9.99 -0.89 -10.79
C ARG A 165 11.09 -1.82 -10.30
N GLN A 166 11.63 -2.60 -11.24
CA GLN A 166 12.75 -3.51 -11.00
C GLN A 166 14.02 -2.99 -11.67
N TYR A 167 15.14 -3.14 -10.98
CA TYR A 167 16.46 -2.73 -11.43
C TYR A 167 17.47 -3.86 -11.21
N ALA A 168 18.36 -4.06 -12.17
CA ALA A 168 19.50 -4.97 -12.05
C ALA A 168 20.63 -4.30 -11.25
N PRO A 169 21.55 -5.10 -10.66
CA PRO A 169 22.76 -4.54 -10.06
C PRO A 169 23.49 -3.61 -11.05
N ARG A 170 23.92 -2.46 -10.57
CA ARG A 170 24.60 -1.37 -11.29
C ARG A 170 23.70 -0.47 -12.15
N ASP A 171 22.39 -0.70 -12.20
CA ASP A 171 21.48 0.23 -12.85
C ASP A 171 21.47 1.59 -12.13
N VAL A 172 21.50 2.66 -12.92
CA VAL A 172 21.37 4.03 -12.42
C VAL A 172 19.88 4.38 -12.33
N ILE A 173 19.37 4.47 -11.12
CA ILE A 173 17.96 4.75 -10.84
C ILE A 173 17.68 6.26 -10.90
N ILE A 174 18.54 7.05 -10.26
CA ILE A 174 18.54 8.51 -10.37
C ILE A 174 19.90 8.95 -10.90
N ARG A 175 19.89 9.88 -11.87
CA ARG A 175 21.10 10.47 -12.43
C ARG A 175 21.26 11.89 -11.91
N GLN A 176 22.45 12.20 -11.41
CA GLN A 176 22.78 13.55 -10.96
C GLN A 176 22.53 14.58 -12.08
N GLY A 177 21.87 15.69 -11.73
CA GLY A 177 21.58 16.82 -12.62
C GLY A 177 20.40 16.59 -13.57
N VAL A 178 19.82 15.38 -13.61
CA VAL A 178 18.67 15.05 -14.45
C VAL A 178 17.45 14.91 -13.55
N PRO A 179 16.44 15.80 -13.65
CA PRO A 179 15.20 15.67 -12.90
C PRO A 179 14.60 14.29 -13.06
N SER A 180 14.27 13.65 -11.94
CA SER A 180 13.61 12.34 -11.95
C SER A 180 12.09 12.51 -11.96
N GLY A 181 11.58 13.55 -11.28
CA GLY A 181 10.16 13.74 -11.00
C GLY A 181 9.52 12.63 -10.15
N GLN A 182 10.33 11.76 -9.54
CA GLN A 182 9.90 10.52 -8.91
C GLN A 182 10.53 10.35 -7.54
N PHE A 183 9.70 10.01 -6.58
CA PHE A 183 10.09 9.62 -5.24
C PHE A 183 10.09 8.09 -5.17
N PHE A 184 11.16 7.50 -4.65
CA PHE A 184 11.30 6.04 -4.62
C PHE A 184 11.31 5.50 -3.20
N VAL A 185 10.61 4.38 -2.98
CA VAL A 185 10.68 3.57 -1.75
C VAL A 185 11.25 2.20 -2.09
N ILE A 186 12.29 1.76 -1.38
CA ILE A 186 12.90 0.45 -1.62
C ILE A 186 12.04 -0.64 -0.99
N LYS A 187 11.50 -1.53 -1.82
CA LYS A 187 10.75 -2.72 -1.38
C LYS A 187 11.70 -3.88 -1.07
N GLN A 188 12.71 -4.07 -1.91
CA GLN A 188 13.72 -5.13 -1.75
C GLN A 188 15.04 -4.70 -2.40
N GLY A 189 16.17 -5.15 -1.83
CA GLY A 189 17.51 -4.88 -2.35
C GLY A 189 18.15 -3.64 -1.72
N HIS A 190 19.30 -3.23 -2.27
CA HIS A 190 20.09 -2.11 -1.75
C HIS A 190 20.56 -1.18 -2.87
N ALA A 191 20.68 0.10 -2.56
CA ALA A 191 21.20 1.13 -3.45
C ALA A 191 22.30 1.97 -2.79
N ALA A 192 23.27 2.42 -3.58
CA ALA A 192 24.27 3.38 -3.18
C ALA A 192 23.93 4.77 -3.72
N VAL A 193 24.03 5.78 -2.86
CA VAL A 193 24.00 7.19 -3.26
C VAL A 193 25.44 7.62 -3.55
N ILE A 194 25.72 8.03 -4.79
CA ILE A 194 27.06 8.33 -5.29
C ILE A 194 27.13 9.78 -5.73
N ALA A 195 27.85 10.60 -4.98
CA ALA A 195 28.10 12.00 -5.31
C ALA A 195 29.45 12.17 -6.02
N ARG A 196 29.56 13.21 -6.84
CA ARG A 196 30.86 13.75 -7.26
C ARG A 196 31.29 14.76 -6.20
N SER A 197 32.52 14.64 -5.71
CA SER A 197 33.13 15.64 -4.82
C SER A 197 33.27 16.99 -5.55
N ASP A 198 33.06 18.12 -4.89
CA ASP A 198 33.28 19.44 -5.51
C ASP A 198 34.77 19.87 -5.45
N GLN A 199 35.70 18.96 -5.77
CA GLN A 199 37.12 19.29 -5.91
C GLN A 199 37.34 20.10 -7.20
N ALA A 200 37.86 21.32 -7.06
CA ALA A 200 37.98 22.37 -8.07
C ALA A 200 38.83 22.05 -9.32
N ASN A 201 39.32 20.81 -9.51
CA ASN A 201 40.29 20.44 -10.54
C ASN A 201 39.78 19.44 -11.61
N GLY A 202 38.46 19.40 -11.86
CA GLY A 202 37.90 18.74 -13.05
C GLY A 202 37.96 17.20 -13.08
N THR A 203 38.52 16.56 -12.05
CA THR A 203 38.60 15.10 -11.92
C THR A 203 38.17 14.68 -10.52
N SER A 204 36.93 15.01 -10.16
CA SER A 204 36.41 14.68 -8.84
C SER A 204 36.12 13.18 -8.72
N PRO A 205 36.67 12.48 -7.71
CA PRO A 205 36.37 11.07 -7.50
C PRO A 205 34.89 10.89 -7.15
N LEU A 206 34.30 9.80 -7.65
CA LEU A 206 33.00 9.34 -7.23
C LEU A 206 33.11 8.81 -5.79
N ARG A 207 32.25 9.29 -4.89
CA ARG A 207 32.19 8.84 -3.50
C ARG A 207 30.79 8.31 -3.19
N VAL A 208 30.74 7.16 -2.53
CA VAL A 208 29.52 6.65 -1.90
C VAL A 208 29.25 7.46 -0.63
N VAL A 209 28.15 8.20 -0.59
CA VAL A 209 27.77 9.07 0.54
C VAL A 209 26.73 8.43 1.45
N ALA A 210 25.96 7.47 0.94
CA ALA A 210 25.00 6.69 1.70
C ALA A 210 24.74 5.34 1.02
N ARG A 211 24.29 4.37 1.81
CA ARG A 211 23.68 3.13 1.32
C ARG A 211 22.28 3.04 1.89
N LEU A 212 21.34 2.62 1.05
CA LEU A 212 19.92 2.57 1.33
C LEU A 212 19.43 1.13 1.13
N GLY A 213 18.58 0.64 2.04
CA GLY A 213 17.97 -0.68 2.00
C GLY A 213 16.44 -0.62 2.06
N PRO A 214 15.78 -1.77 2.31
CA PRO A 214 14.32 -1.85 2.39
C PRO A 214 13.71 -0.82 3.36
N GLU A 215 12.53 -0.30 3.00
CA GLU A 215 11.76 0.73 3.74
C GLU A 215 12.40 2.12 3.79
N GLU A 216 13.64 2.27 3.30
CA GLU A 216 14.24 3.57 3.03
C GLU A 216 13.81 4.11 1.66
N PHE A 217 13.94 5.42 1.49
CA PHE A 217 13.48 6.12 0.29
C PHE A 217 14.53 7.06 -0.27
N PHE A 218 14.38 7.52 -1.51
CA PHE A 218 15.23 8.52 -2.15
C PHE A 218 14.49 9.35 -3.21
N GLY A 219 15.09 10.46 -3.65
CA GLY A 219 14.45 11.45 -4.53
C GLY A 219 13.78 12.59 -3.77
N GLU A 220 13.77 12.53 -2.44
CA GLU A 220 13.20 13.53 -1.54
C GLU A 220 13.82 14.91 -1.67
N LEU A 221 15.13 15.01 -1.97
CA LEU A 221 15.80 16.29 -2.07
C LEU A 221 15.20 17.11 -3.21
N GLU A 222 15.03 16.50 -4.39
CA GLU A 222 14.38 17.14 -5.54
C GLU A 222 12.92 17.49 -5.23
N LEU A 223 12.21 16.64 -4.48
CA LEU A 223 10.84 16.92 -4.05
C LEU A 223 10.74 18.15 -3.11
N VAL A 224 11.66 18.26 -2.14
CA VAL A 224 11.64 19.30 -1.10
C VAL A 224 12.13 20.65 -1.62
N ASP A 225 13.29 20.68 -2.28
CA ASP A 225 13.94 21.93 -2.65
C ASP A 225 13.76 22.32 -4.13
N GLY A 226 13.19 21.43 -4.96
CA GLY A 226 12.93 21.66 -6.37
C GLY A 226 14.18 21.67 -7.26
N SER A 227 15.36 21.40 -6.70
CA SER A 227 16.62 21.35 -7.44
C SER A 227 16.83 19.97 -8.07
N PRO A 228 17.49 19.87 -9.23
CA PRO A 228 17.83 18.57 -9.83
C PRO A 228 18.63 17.70 -8.86
N PRO A 229 18.56 16.36 -8.99
CA PRO A 229 19.27 15.43 -8.13
C PRO A 229 20.76 15.75 -7.98
N ARG A 230 21.23 15.80 -6.74
CA ARG A 230 22.62 16.19 -6.41
C ARG A 230 23.61 15.03 -6.43
N ALA A 231 23.12 13.80 -6.46
CA ALA A 231 23.90 12.58 -6.53
C ALA A 231 23.21 11.57 -7.45
N ASN A 232 23.98 10.57 -7.91
CA ASN A 232 23.39 9.40 -8.55
C ASN A 232 22.88 8.45 -7.48
N VAL A 233 21.84 7.68 -7.79
CA VAL A 233 21.42 6.53 -7.00
C VAL A 233 21.57 5.30 -7.88
N VAL A 234 22.35 4.33 -7.43
CA VAL A 234 22.73 3.15 -8.21
C VAL A 234 22.36 1.89 -7.43
N ALA A 235 21.71 0.93 -8.07
CA ALA A 235 21.41 -0.35 -7.46
C ALA A 235 22.69 -1.13 -7.15
N GLU A 236 22.92 -1.54 -5.90
CA GLU A 236 24.05 -2.42 -5.51
C GLU A 236 23.68 -3.89 -5.70
N THR A 237 22.41 -4.23 -5.51
CA THR A 237 21.84 -5.57 -5.75
C THR A 237 20.71 -5.50 -6.78
N ALA A 238 20.11 -6.65 -7.14
CA ALA A 238 18.78 -6.61 -7.75
C ALA A 238 17.85 -5.86 -6.79
N LEU A 239 17.11 -4.88 -7.31
CA LEU A 239 16.36 -3.93 -6.50
C LEU A 239 14.93 -3.79 -7.03
N LEU A 240 13.97 -3.86 -6.13
CA LEU A 240 12.56 -3.61 -6.37
C LEU A 240 12.17 -2.36 -5.60
N ALA A 241 11.58 -1.37 -6.26
CA ALA A 241 11.17 -0.12 -5.64
C ALA A 241 9.79 0.32 -6.11
N LEU A 242 9.05 0.98 -5.22
CA LEU A 242 7.90 1.80 -5.61
C LEU A 242 8.43 3.11 -6.17
N ALA A 243 7.94 3.53 -7.33
CA ALA A 243 8.16 4.86 -7.90
C ALA A 243 6.85 5.65 -7.80
N ILE A 244 6.88 6.76 -7.09
CA ILE A 244 5.70 7.60 -6.82
C ILE A 244 5.96 8.99 -7.41
N PRO A 245 5.06 9.53 -8.26
CA PRO A 245 5.22 10.86 -8.80
C PRO A 245 5.36 11.93 -7.70
N HIS A 246 6.29 12.87 -7.89
CA HIS A 246 6.49 13.98 -6.94
C HIS A 246 5.20 14.79 -6.70
N GLU A 247 4.38 14.94 -7.73
CA GLU A 247 3.07 15.61 -7.62
C GLU A 247 2.12 14.90 -6.66
N ALA A 248 2.09 13.56 -6.68
CA ALA A 248 1.27 12.76 -5.79
C ALA A 248 1.77 12.89 -4.35
N VAL A 249 3.09 12.75 -4.12
CA VAL A 249 3.66 12.91 -2.78
C VAL A 249 3.42 14.33 -2.25
N ARG A 250 3.56 15.36 -3.09
CA ARG A 250 3.30 16.75 -2.70
C ARG A 250 1.84 16.99 -2.34
N ALA A 251 0.91 16.52 -3.17
CA ALA A 251 -0.51 16.74 -2.96
C ALA A 251 -1.06 15.96 -1.75
N LEU A 252 -0.53 14.75 -1.52
CA LEU A 252 -1.11 13.80 -0.57
C LEU A 252 -0.37 13.77 0.76
N ALA A 253 0.96 13.88 0.77
CA ALA A 253 1.77 13.74 1.98
C ALA A 253 2.23 15.09 2.56
N LEU A 254 2.62 16.06 1.73
CA LEU A 254 3.23 17.31 2.24
C LEU A 254 2.24 18.29 2.89
N GLY A 255 0.94 18.06 2.78
CA GLY A 255 -0.07 18.76 3.58
C GLY A 255 -0.12 18.30 5.04
N ASP A 256 0.49 17.16 5.37
CA ASP A 256 0.58 16.62 6.73
C ASP A 256 1.91 17.05 7.40
N ASN A 257 1.81 17.60 8.61
CA ASN A 257 2.97 18.14 9.33
C ASN A 257 3.98 17.04 9.70
N ALA A 258 3.54 15.83 10.04
CA ALA A 258 4.44 14.76 10.43
C ALA A 258 5.24 14.25 9.23
N ALA A 259 4.57 14.03 8.10
CA ALA A 259 5.23 13.65 6.85
C ALA A 259 6.21 14.72 6.36
N ALA A 260 5.80 15.99 6.37
CA ALA A 260 6.67 17.11 5.98
C ALA A 260 7.92 17.22 6.89
N ASN A 261 7.74 17.08 8.20
CA ASN A 261 8.86 17.12 9.15
C ASN A 261 9.82 15.95 8.98
N SER A 262 9.28 14.73 8.79
CA SER A 262 10.08 13.53 8.54
C SER A 262 10.94 13.71 7.28
N LEU A 263 10.33 14.23 6.21
CA LEU A 263 11.03 14.52 4.95
C LEU A 263 12.12 15.58 5.13
N ALA A 264 11.83 16.66 5.87
CA ALA A 264 12.79 17.72 6.14
C ALA A 264 13.99 17.24 6.98
N GLN A 265 13.75 16.37 7.97
CA GLN A 265 14.82 15.76 8.77
C GLN A 265 15.75 14.89 7.93
N VAL A 266 15.20 13.98 7.13
CA VAL A 266 15.98 13.11 6.24
C VAL A 266 16.75 13.92 5.20
N SER A 267 16.08 14.90 4.58
CA SER A 267 16.69 15.82 3.60
C SER A 267 17.86 16.58 4.19
N SER A 268 17.71 17.09 5.42
CA SER A 268 18.77 17.84 6.11
C SER A 268 19.98 16.94 6.40
N GLY A 269 19.75 15.73 6.92
CA GLY A 269 20.82 14.77 7.21
C GLY A 269 21.60 14.38 5.95
N ARG A 270 20.90 14.10 4.85
CA ARG A 270 21.55 13.74 3.57
C ARG A 270 22.27 14.90 2.92
N MET A 271 21.74 16.13 3.06
CA MET A 271 22.42 17.33 2.56
C MET A 271 23.74 17.59 3.29
N LEU A 272 23.82 17.29 4.59
CA LEU A 272 25.08 17.35 5.34
C LEU A 272 26.06 16.28 4.87
N ALA A 273 25.61 15.03 4.71
CA ALA A 273 26.46 13.93 4.21
C ALA A 273 27.04 14.19 2.80
N LEU A 274 26.32 14.95 1.96
CA LEU A 274 26.79 15.40 0.64
C LEU A 274 27.86 16.49 0.71
N ARG A 275 27.93 17.25 1.81
CA ARG A 275 28.87 18.38 2.00
C ARG A 275 30.13 17.99 2.77
N GLU A 276 30.10 16.91 3.53
CA GLU A 276 31.28 16.40 4.23
C GLU A 276 32.34 15.96 3.21
N PRO A 277 33.63 16.28 3.41
CA PRO A 277 34.73 15.95 2.49
C PRO A 277 34.98 14.45 2.36
#